data_AF-A0A3R6ZAI9-F1
#
_entry.id   AF-A0A3R6ZAI9-F1
#
_cell.length_a   1.000
_cell.length_b   1.000
_cell.length_c   1.000
_cell.angle_alpha   90.00
_cell.angle_beta   90.00
_cell.angle_gamma   90.00
#
_symmetry.space_group_name_H-M   'P 1'
#
loop_
_entity.id
_entity.type
_entity.pdbx_description
1 polymer ?
#
loop_
_entity_poly.entity_id
_entity_poly.type
_entity_poly.pdbx_seq_one_letter_code
_entity_poly.pdbx_strand_id
1 'polypeptide(L)'
;MASPGSLAASLFDALVSGHSSIQSNASAAGDAIGFWSPATAAINWCEVDYESSYYVAEFWNTLTNAAYVAVGLCAISRNRKAKQEAHGYSRRAAVCCCLTGVFSGLFHATLWMSFQRLDEVFETGIIVFLYHEHATGAALGHFILAATAILLAPSTSRVCEVHLVVMILATIINVQLHAWWHLWTALALNFGFQTHQILFRHNRTLHVVE
;
A
#
# COMPACT_ATOMS: atom_id res chain seq x y z
N MET A 1 -33.60 8.48 -3.17
CA MET A 1 -32.71 8.44 -4.36
C MET A 1 -31.92 9.73 -4.39
N ALA A 2 -30.61 9.67 -4.11
CA ALA A 2 -29.76 10.84 -4.10
C ALA A 2 -29.50 11.33 -5.54
N SER A 3 -29.48 12.66 -5.75
CA SER A 3 -29.27 13.24 -7.07
C SER A 3 -27.80 13.07 -7.53
N PRO A 4 -27.51 13.03 -8.84
CA PRO A 4 -26.14 12.88 -9.35
C PRO A 4 -25.17 13.94 -8.80
N GLY A 5 -25.65 15.16 -8.53
CA GLY A 5 -24.85 16.25 -7.97
C GLY A 5 -24.48 16.06 -6.50
N SER A 6 -25.30 15.37 -5.70
CA SER A 6 -24.99 15.11 -4.29
C SER A 6 -23.93 14.02 -4.11
N LEU A 7 -23.83 13.08 -5.06
CA LEU A 7 -22.83 12.01 -5.02
C LEU A 7 -21.42 12.55 -5.32
N ALA A 8 -21.30 13.46 -6.30
CA ALA A 8 -20.04 14.11 -6.64
C ALA A 8 -19.53 15.01 -5.52
N ALA A 9 -20.43 15.75 -4.85
CA ALA A 9 -20.09 16.56 -3.69
C ALA A 9 -19.63 15.71 -2.49
N SER A 10 -20.30 14.58 -2.22
CA SER A 10 -19.89 13.66 -1.14
C SER A 10 -18.57 12.96 -1.44
N LEU A 11 -18.26 12.67 -2.70
CA LEU A 11 -16.98 12.11 -3.13
C LEU A 11 -15.85 13.14 -2.97
N PHE A 12 -16.09 14.38 -3.40
CA PHE A 12 -15.12 15.46 -3.24
C PHE A 12 -14.85 15.76 -1.75
N ASP A 13 -15.88 15.79 -0.91
CA ASP A 13 -15.70 15.93 0.53
C ASP A 13 -15.03 14.71 1.16
N ALA A 14 -15.35 13.48 0.75
CA ALA A 14 -14.63 12.28 1.19
C ALA A 14 -13.15 12.30 0.77
N LEU A 15 -12.82 12.92 -0.36
CA LEU A 15 -11.46 13.08 -0.90
C LEU A 15 -10.67 14.23 -0.26
N VAL A 16 -11.34 15.35 0.06
CA VAL A 16 -10.68 16.59 0.49
C VAL A 16 -10.75 16.79 2.00
N SER A 17 -11.90 16.49 2.61
CA SER A 17 -12.14 16.70 4.05
C SER A 17 -12.16 15.40 4.85
N GLY A 18 -12.11 14.25 4.18
CA GLY A 18 -12.16 12.94 4.84
C GLY A 18 -13.39 12.77 5.70
N HIS A 19 -14.53 13.18 5.16
CA HIS A 19 -15.58 13.75 6.00
C HIS A 19 -16.18 12.80 7.05
N SER A 20 -16.01 13.23 8.28
CA SER A 20 -16.73 12.93 9.52
C SER A 20 -18.26 13.17 9.50
N SER A 21 -18.91 13.29 8.32
CA SER A 21 -20.35 13.61 8.19
C SER A 21 -21.20 12.50 7.60
N ILE A 22 -20.60 11.42 7.09
CA ILE A 22 -21.31 10.13 6.97
C ILE A 22 -21.39 9.44 8.34
N GLN A 23 -20.57 9.86 9.30
CA GLN A 23 -20.60 9.36 10.67
C GLN A 23 -21.79 9.85 11.50
N SER A 24 -22.55 10.89 11.15
CA SER A 24 -23.67 11.30 12.02
C SER A 24 -24.87 10.33 12.03
N ASN A 25 -24.92 9.36 11.10
CA ASN A 25 -25.82 8.20 11.20
C ASN A 25 -25.09 6.84 11.22
N ALA A 26 -23.80 6.77 10.88
CA ALA A 26 -23.02 5.55 10.99
C ALA A 26 -22.35 5.36 12.37
N SER A 27 -22.13 6.43 13.15
CA SER A 27 -21.63 6.33 14.54
C SER A 27 -22.70 5.92 15.58
N ALA A 28 -23.90 5.55 15.11
CA ALA A 28 -24.92 4.87 15.91
C ALA A 28 -25.10 3.38 15.54
N ALA A 29 -24.40 2.89 14.50
CA ALA A 29 -24.22 1.47 14.23
C ALA A 29 -22.78 1.12 14.63
N GLY A 30 -22.60 0.72 15.89
CA GLY A 30 -21.28 0.55 16.50
C GLY A 30 -20.34 -0.31 15.67
N ASP A 31 -19.06 0.09 15.62
CA ASP A 31 -17.96 -0.75 15.14
C ASP A 31 -18.20 -2.19 15.62
N ALA A 32 -18.19 -3.15 14.70
CA ALA A 32 -18.34 -4.55 15.10
C ALA A 32 -17.24 -4.88 16.11
N ILE A 33 -17.64 -5.29 17.31
CA ILE A 33 -16.69 -5.53 18.40
C ILE A 33 -15.92 -6.82 18.11
N GLY A 34 -14.69 -6.66 17.66
CA GLY A 34 -13.71 -7.73 17.51
C GLY A 34 -12.48 -7.55 18.39
N PHE A 35 -11.53 -8.49 18.26
CA PHE A 35 -10.39 -8.62 19.16
C PHE A 35 -9.50 -7.36 19.27
N TRP A 36 -9.30 -6.62 18.17
CA TRP A 36 -8.39 -5.47 18.11
C TRP A 36 -9.09 -4.11 18.29
N SER A 37 -10.39 -4.12 18.62
CA SER A 37 -11.19 -2.90 18.79
C SER A 37 -10.67 -2.01 19.93
N PRO A 38 -10.80 -0.67 19.84
CA PRO A 38 -11.44 0.08 18.76
C PRO A 38 -10.50 0.32 17.55
N ALA A 39 -11.10 0.50 16.37
CA ALA A 39 -10.38 0.95 15.18
C ALA A 39 -9.83 2.38 15.39
N THR A 40 -8.61 2.64 14.92
CA THR A 40 -7.97 3.97 15.05
C THR A 40 -7.49 4.54 13.71
N ALA A 41 -7.50 3.73 12.65
CA ALA A 41 -7.17 4.15 11.29
C ALA A 41 -8.16 5.20 10.77
N ALA A 42 -7.70 6.06 9.86
CA ALA A 42 -8.54 7.09 9.26
C ALA A 42 -9.48 6.54 8.18
N ILE A 43 -9.20 5.32 7.70
CA ILE A 43 -9.87 4.69 6.57
C ILE A 43 -10.38 3.32 7.01
N ASN A 44 -11.68 3.11 6.86
CA ASN A 44 -12.35 1.83 7.15
C ASN A 44 -13.62 1.67 6.28
N TRP A 45 -13.47 1.15 5.06
CA TRP A 45 -14.60 0.94 4.13
C TRP A 45 -14.35 -0.22 3.14
N CYS A 46 -13.33 -1.05 3.35
CA CYS A 46 -12.86 -1.99 2.33
C CYS A 46 -13.52 -3.36 2.47
N GLU A 47 -13.81 -3.82 3.69
CA GLU A 47 -14.59 -5.01 4.01
C GLU A 47 -15.45 -4.72 5.24
N VAL A 48 -16.44 -5.56 5.55
CA VAL A 48 -17.20 -5.43 6.80
C VAL A 48 -16.37 -5.98 7.96
N ASP A 49 -16.11 -5.13 8.97
CA ASP A 49 -15.31 -5.47 10.14
C ASP A 49 -15.76 -6.74 10.85
N TYR A 50 -14.83 -7.65 11.05
CA TYR A 50 -14.97 -8.92 11.77
C TYR A 50 -16.09 -9.84 11.25
N GLU A 51 -16.57 -9.63 10.02
CA GLU A 51 -17.62 -10.45 9.39
C GLU A 51 -17.20 -11.92 9.28
N SER A 52 -15.96 -12.15 8.82
CA SER A 52 -15.44 -13.50 8.59
C SER A 52 -14.70 -14.08 9.81
N SER A 53 -14.24 -13.24 10.74
CA SER A 53 -13.41 -13.66 11.88
C SER A 53 -13.47 -12.65 13.02
N TYR A 54 -13.53 -13.12 14.27
CA TYR A 54 -13.41 -12.26 15.45
C TYR A 54 -11.99 -11.67 15.65
N TYR A 55 -10.96 -12.28 15.05
CA TYR A 55 -9.56 -11.91 15.27
C TYR A 55 -8.95 -11.04 14.17
N VAL A 56 -9.60 -10.97 13.01
CA VAL A 56 -9.10 -10.26 11.82
C VAL A 56 -10.24 -9.38 11.34
N ALA A 57 -10.05 -8.06 11.39
CA ALA A 57 -11.10 -7.10 11.05
C ALA A 57 -11.53 -7.24 9.59
N GLU A 58 -10.61 -7.16 8.64
CA GLU A 58 -10.91 -7.35 7.21
C GLU A 58 -10.19 -8.60 6.68
N PHE A 59 -10.83 -9.76 6.75
CA PHE A 59 -10.19 -11.06 6.53
C PHE A 59 -9.60 -11.21 5.13
N TRP A 60 -10.35 -10.85 4.08
CA TRP A 60 -9.92 -11.02 2.70
C TRP A 60 -8.86 -9.99 2.31
N ASN A 61 -8.98 -8.77 2.82
CA ASN A 61 -7.95 -7.74 2.63
C ASN A 61 -6.65 -8.11 3.34
N THR A 62 -6.71 -8.66 4.56
CA THR A 62 -5.51 -9.18 5.25
C THR A 62 -4.87 -10.34 4.49
N LEU A 63 -5.65 -11.31 4.01
CA LEU A 63 -5.11 -12.51 3.36
C LEU A 63 -4.41 -12.18 2.02
N THR A 64 -5.03 -11.33 1.20
CA THR A 64 -4.54 -11.02 -0.14
C THR A 64 -3.20 -10.27 -0.14
N ASN A 65 -2.88 -9.58 0.96
CA ASN A 65 -1.59 -8.92 1.16
C ASN A 65 -0.38 -9.88 1.21
N ALA A 66 -0.61 -11.18 1.45
CA ALA A 66 0.44 -12.21 1.31
C ALA A 66 1.05 -12.27 -0.10
N ALA A 67 0.33 -11.81 -1.13
CA ALA A 67 0.85 -11.74 -2.50
C ALA A 67 2.05 -10.80 -2.62
N TYR A 68 2.02 -9.62 -1.98
CA TYR A 68 3.15 -8.70 -1.95
C TYR A 68 4.38 -9.32 -1.30
N VAL A 69 4.19 -10.04 -0.19
CA VAL A 69 5.28 -10.76 0.50
C VAL A 69 5.89 -11.82 -0.43
N ALA A 70 5.07 -12.62 -1.10
CA ALA A 70 5.54 -13.64 -2.03
C ALA A 70 6.33 -13.03 -3.20
N VAL A 71 5.84 -11.91 -3.77
CA VAL A 71 6.50 -11.18 -4.86
C VAL A 71 7.84 -10.59 -4.42
N GLY A 72 7.88 -9.91 -3.27
CA GLY A 72 9.11 -9.34 -2.73
C GLY A 72 10.17 -10.42 -2.42
N LEU A 73 9.78 -11.54 -1.83
CA LEU A 73 10.67 -12.68 -1.58
C LEU A 73 11.20 -13.31 -2.88
N CYS A 74 10.35 -13.45 -3.90
CA CYS A 74 10.76 -13.89 -5.22
C CYS A 74 11.81 -12.94 -5.83
N ALA A 75 11.58 -11.62 -5.76
CA ALA A 75 12.49 -10.61 -6.27
C ALA A 75 13.84 -10.62 -5.54
N ILE A 76 13.84 -10.70 -4.19
CA ILE A 76 15.05 -10.85 -3.38
C ILE A 76 15.83 -12.11 -3.78
N SER A 77 15.14 -13.24 -3.95
CA SER A 77 15.76 -14.51 -4.30
C SER A 77 16.44 -14.48 -5.68
N ARG A 78 15.81 -13.83 -6.67
CA ARG A 78 16.39 -13.60 -8.00
C ARG A 78 17.64 -12.71 -7.91
N ASN A 79 17.61 -11.68 -7.05
CA ASN A 79 18.75 -10.78 -6.80
C ASN A 79 19.94 -11.43 -6.06
N ARG A 80 19.74 -12.56 -5.35
CA ARG A 80 20.86 -13.32 -4.76
C ARG A 80 21.63 -14.12 -5.80
N LYS A 81 20.95 -14.59 -6.86
CA LYS A 81 21.56 -15.39 -7.93
C LYS A 81 22.34 -14.54 -8.93
N ALA A 82 21.98 -13.27 -9.10
CA ALA A 82 22.75 -12.30 -9.88
C ALA A 82 23.87 -11.74 -8.99
N LYS A 83 25.15 -11.94 -9.36
CA LYS A 83 26.33 -11.54 -8.57
C LYS A 83 26.21 -10.15 -7.91
N GLN A 84 26.77 -10.08 -6.70
CA GLN A 84 26.49 -9.13 -5.62
C GLN A 84 26.84 -7.65 -5.88
N GLU A 85 27.59 -7.35 -6.93
CA GLU A 85 28.32 -6.06 -7.03
C GLU A 85 27.51 -4.89 -7.58
N ALA A 86 26.28 -5.09 -8.08
CA ALA A 86 25.52 -3.99 -8.70
C ALA A 86 24.07 -3.76 -8.22
N HIS A 87 23.50 -4.62 -7.37
CA HIS A 87 22.02 -4.69 -7.21
C HIS A 87 21.45 -4.07 -5.92
N GLY A 88 21.98 -2.94 -5.46
CA GLY A 88 21.50 -2.27 -4.24
C GLY A 88 20.07 -1.71 -4.32
N TYR A 89 19.55 -1.42 -5.52
CA TYR A 89 18.29 -0.67 -5.71
C TYR A 89 17.06 -1.60 -5.79
N SER A 90 17.12 -2.69 -6.56
CA SER A 90 15.99 -3.65 -6.69
C SER A 90 15.80 -4.45 -5.40
N ARG A 91 16.88 -4.70 -4.65
CA ARG A 91 16.78 -5.40 -3.37
C ARG A 91 16.06 -4.56 -2.31
N ARG A 92 16.32 -3.25 -2.23
CA ARG A 92 15.63 -2.35 -1.30
C ARG A 92 14.16 -2.23 -1.64
N ALA A 93 13.83 -1.99 -2.91
CA ALA A 93 12.44 -1.97 -3.38
C ALA A 93 11.72 -3.31 -3.11
N ALA A 94 12.39 -4.45 -3.29
CA ALA A 94 11.81 -5.75 -2.98
C ALA A 94 11.62 -5.99 -1.47
N VAL A 95 12.51 -5.47 -0.61
CA VAL A 95 12.30 -5.46 0.85
C VAL A 95 11.11 -4.59 1.22
N CYS A 96 11.01 -3.39 0.65
CA CYS A 96 9.84 -2.53 0.82
C CYS A 96 8.55 -3.23 0.38
N CYS A 97 8.56 -3.96 -0.75
CA CYS A 97 7.42 -4.76 -1.21
C CYS A 97 7.01 -5.85 -0.19
N CYS A 98 7.96 -6.53 0.46
CA CYS A 98 7.62 -7.46 1.54
C CYS A 98 6.98 -6.73 2.73
N LEU A 99 7.53 -5.58 3.11
CA LEU A 99 7.08 -4.81 4.27
C LEU A 99 5.71 -4.16 4.01
N THR A 100 5.42 -3.69 2.80
CA THR A 100 4.07 -3.30 2.35
C THR A 100 3.08 -4.43 2.61
N GLY A 101 3.34 -5.65 2.13
CA GLY A 101 2.45 -6.79 2.39
C GLY A 101 2.25 -7.10 3.88
N VAL A 102 3.30 -6.98 4.70
CA VAL A 102 3.20 -7.21 6.14
C VAL A 102 2.38 -6.11 6.82
N PHE A 103 2.69 -4.84 6.58
CA PHE A 103 2.07 -3.73 7.29
C PHE A 103 0.68 -3.40 6.76
N SER A 104 0.41 -3.57 5.46
CA SER A 104 -0.94 -3.53 4.90
C SER A 104 -1.80 -4.67 5.47
N GLY A 105 -1.26 -5.89 5.54
CA GLY A 105 -1.96 -7.02 6.17
C GLY A 105 -2.29 -6.76 7.65
N LEU A 106 -1.33 -6.21 8.41
CA LEU A 106 -1.55 -5.82 9.82
C LEU A 106 -2.54 -4.67 9.96
N PHE A 107 -2.50 -3.69 9.04
CA PHE A 107 -3.48 -2.62 8.98
C PHE A 107 -4.89 -3.18 8.80
N HIS A 108 -5.12 -4.03 7.80
CA HIS A 108 -6.43 -4.66 7.58
C HIS A 108 -6.83 -5.63 8.69
N ALA A 109 -5.87 -6.22 9.39
CA ALA A 109 -6.17 -7.14 10.48
C ALA A 109 -6.66 -6.43 11.75
N THR A 110 -6.16 -5.22 12.03
CA THR A 110 -6.41 -4.52 13.31
C THR A 110 -7.10 -3.16 13.16
N LEU A 111 -7.12 -2.59 11.96
CA LEU A 111 -7.57 -1.21 11.66
C LEU A 111 -6.86 -0.16 12.50
N TRP A 112 -5.56 -0.33 12.73
CA TRP A 112 -4.75 0.60 13.52
C TRP A 112 -3.97 1.60 12.66
N MET A 113 -4.02 2.86 13.07
CA MET A 113 -3.32 3.97 12.41
C MET A 113 -1.81 3.75 12.27
N SER A 114 -1.18 3.12 13.25
CA SER A 114 0.26 2.84 13.23
C SER A 114 0.64 1.93 12.05
N PHE A 115 -0.17 0.91 11.75
CA PHE A 115 0.06 0.03 10.63
C PHE A 115 -0.32 0.65 9.30
N GLN A 116 -1.38 1.47 9.25
CA GLN A 116 -1.71 2.27 8.07
C GLN A 116 -0.53 3.16 7.65
N ARG A 117 0.09 3.87 8.60
CA ARG A 117 1.26 4.70 8.31
C ARG A 117 2.45 3.89 7.83
N LEU A 118 2.69 2.72 8.43
CA LEU A 118 3.81 1.87 8.01
C LEU A 118 3.59 1.29 6.61
N ASP A 119 2.36 0.93 6.26
CA ASP A 119 2.00 0.53 4.90
C ASP A 119 2.40 1.63 3.89
N GLU A 120 1.91 2.85 4.10
CA GLU A 120 2.22 4.02 3.26
C GLU A 120 3.73 4.31 3.14
N VAL A 121 4.48 4.16 4.24
CA VAL A 121 5.94 4.32 4.25
C VAL A 121 6.60 3.32 3.30
N PHE A 122 6.23 2.04 3.38
CA PHE A 122 6.89 1.02 2.58
C PHE A 122 6.44 1.02 1.12
N GLU A 123 5.18 1.35 0.84
CA GLU A 123 4.73 1.60 -0.54
C GLU A 123 5.53 2.72 -1.20
N THR A 124 5.69 3.84 -0.49
CA THR A 124 6.51 4.96 -0.94
C THR A 124 7.96 4.53 -1.14
N GLY A 125 8.48 3.68 -0.25
CA GLY A 125 9.81 3.08 -0.38
C GLY A 125 10.02 2.31 -1.68
N ILE A 126 9.02 1.54 -2.14
CA ILE A 126 9.10 0.85 -3.43
C ILE A 126 9.35 1.85 -4.56
N ILE A 127 8.54 2.92 -4.62
CA ILE A 127 8.63 3.94 -5.68
C ILE A 127 9.97 4.68 -5.61
N VAL A 128 10.36 5.14 -4.43
CA VAL A 128 11.62 5.89 -4.22
C VAL A 128 12.83 5.06 -4.63
N PHE A 129 12.89 3.78 -4.22
CA PHE A 129 14.04 2.93 -4.54
C PHE A 129 14.06 2.43 -6.00
N LEU A 130 12.91 2.38 -6.68
CA LEU A 130 12.86 2.15 -8.13
C LEU A 130 13.23 3.40 -8.92
N TYR A 131 12.81 4.60 -8.48
CA TYR A 131 13.08 5.85 -9.17
C TYR A 131 14.54 6.30 -9.03
N HIS A 132 15.13 6.18 -7.83
CA HIS A 132 16.53 6.56 -7.58
C HIS A 132 17.52 5.41 -7.80
N GLU A 133 17.39 4.71 -8.92
CA GLU A 133 18.18 3.50 -9.24
C GLU A 133 19.70 3.71 -9.09
N HIS A 134 20.21 4.84 -9.58
CA HIS A 134 21.65 5.12 -9.64
C HIS A 134 22.18 6.00 -8.49
N ALA A 135 21.30 6.58 -7.66
CA ALA A 135 21.67 7.59 -6.68
C ALA A 135 21.38 7.11 -5.24
N THR A 136 22.06 6.05 -4.80
CA THR A 136 21.72 5.34 -3.55
C THR A 136 21.69 6.21 -2.29
N GLY A 137 22.57 7.22 -2.18
CA GLY A 137 22.56 8.19 -1.07
C GLY A 137 21.32 9.10 -1.11
N ALA A 138 20.99 9.64 -2.28
CA ALA A 138 19.79 10.45 -2.48
C ALA A 138 18.51 9.62 -2.28
N ALA A 139 18.51 8.35 -2.72
CA ALA A 139 17.40 7.41 -2.52
C ALA A 139 17.10 7.21 -1.03
N LEU A 140 18.14 6.97 -0.22
CA LEU A 140 17.97 6.79 1.22
C LEU A 140 17.53 8.09 1.90
N GLY A 141 18.10 9.24 1.51
CA GLY A 141 17.67 10.54 2.02
C GLY A 141 16.20 10.84 1.71
N HIS A 142 15.77 10.61 0.46
CA HIS A 142 14.37 10.78 0.05
C HIS A 142 13.44 9.81 0.77
N PHE A 143 13.83 8.55 0.93
CA PHE A 143 13.06 7.56 1.68
C PHE A 143 12.89 7.99 3.15
N ILE A 144 13.98 8.40 3.81
CA ILE A 144 13.92 8.86 5.22
C ILE A 144 13.06 10.11 5.34
N LEU A 145 13.20 11.08 4.42
CA LEU A 145 12.40 12.30 4.42
C LEU A 145 10.91 11.98 4.24
N ALA A 146 10.57 11.16 3.24
CA ALA A 146 9.19 10.74 2.99
C ALA A 146 8.62 9.95 4.18
N ALA A 147 9.38 9.00 4.72
CA ALA A 147 8.95 8.21 5.87
C ALA A 147 8.74 9.08 7.12
N THR A 148 9.63 10.03 7.38
CA THR A 148 9.49 10.99 8.48
C THR A 148 8.26 11.88 8.28
N ALA A 149 8.02 12.34 7.05
CA ALA A 149 6.84 13.13 6.72
C ALA A 149 5.54 12.34 6.98
N ILE A 150 5.47 11.08 6.58
CA ILE A 150 4.30 10.20 6.80
C ILE A 150 4.10 9.91 8.30
N LEU A 151 5.18 9.58 9.02
CA LEU A 151 5.10 9.21 10.44
C LEU A 151 4.78 10.40 11.35
N LEU A 152 5.26 11.61 11.00
CA LEU A 152 5.01 12.84 11.76
C LEU A 152 3.81 13.63 11.25
N ALA A 153 3.24 13.24 10.10
CA ALA A 153 2.04 13.85 9.57
C ALA A 153 0.94 13.83 10.65
N PRO A 154 0.24 14.96 10.88
CA PRO A 154 -0.99 14.96 11.67
C PRO A 154 -1.91 13.85 11.19
N SER A 155 -2.66 13.22 12.11
CA SER A 155 -3.64 12.18 11.74
C SER A 155 -4.73 12.68 10.79
N THR A 156 -4.86 14.00 10.63
CA THR A 156 -5.75 14.66 9.68
C THR A 156 -5.15 14.90 8.30
N SER A 157 -3.82 14.81 8.14
CA SER A 157 -3.17 15.07 6.85
C SER A 157 -3.07 13.81 6.02
N ARG A 158 -3.74 13.86 4.87
CA ARG A 158 -3.89 12.80 3.87
C ARG A 158 -2.77 12.91 2.83
N VAL A 159 -1.54 12.64 3.24
CA VAL A 159 -0.32 12.96 2.45
C VAL A 159 -0.15 12.06 1.21
N CYS A 160 -0.86 10.93 1.12
CA CYS A 160 -0.59 9.89 0.12
C CYS A 160 -1.83 9.36 -0.64
N GLU A 161 -2.91 10.16 -0.78
CA GLU A 161 -4.22 9.62 -1.18
C GLU A 161 -4.56 9.59 -2.69
N VAL A 162 -3.64 9.94 -3.60
CA VAL A 162 -3.97 9.85 -5.04
C VAL A 162 -4.31 8.42 -5.45
N HIS A 163 -3.61 7.43 -4.90
CA HIS A 163 -3.91 6.01 -5.07
C HIS A 163 -5.26 5.62 -4.47
N LEU A 164 -5.61 6.23 -3.33
CA LEU A 164 -6.87 5.99 -2.64
C LEU A 164 -8.07 6.47 -3.45
N VAL A 165 -7.93 7.45 -4.35
CA VAL A 165 -9.02 7.85 -5.26
C VAL A 165 -9.48 6.67 -6.14
N VAL A 166 -8.53 5.93 -6.71
CA VAL A 166 -8.84 4.75 -7.54
C VAL A 166 -9.46 3.65 -6.69
N MET A 167 -8.99 3.47 -5.45
CA MET A 167 -9.56 2.53 -4.48
C MET A 167 -10.96 2.88 -4.01
N ILE A 168 -11.23 4.16 -3.74
CA ILE A 168 -12.55 4.68 -3.38
C ILE A 168 -13.53 4.38 -4.51
N LEU A 169 -13.13 4.65 -5.76
CA LEU A 169 -14.00 4.36 -6.91
C LEU A 169 -14.25 2.86 -7.09
N ALA A 170 -13.27 2.00 -6.81
CA ALA A 170 -13.41 0.55 -6.95
C ALA A 170 -14.35 -0.05 -5.88
N THR A 171 -14.22 0.35 -4.61
CA THR A 171 -15.04 -0.22 -3.52
C THR A 171 -16.48 0.24 -3.52
N ILE A 172 -16.78 1.41 -4.10
CA ILE A 172 -18.15 1.86 -4.36
C ILE A 172 -18.89 0.85 -5.24
N ILE A 173 -18.19 0.18 -6.16
CA ILE A 173 -18.77 -0.83 -7.04
C ILE A 173 -18.93 -2.15 -6.29
N ASN A 174 -17.90 -2.58 -5.56
CA ASN A 174 -17.92 -3.78 -4.74
C ASN A 174 -16.77 -3.74 -3.72
N VAL A 175 -17.09 -3.87 -2.43
CA VAL A 175 -16.14 -3.81 -1.31
C VAL A 175 -14.96 -4.79 -1.49
N GLN A 176 -15.23 -5.99 -2.03
CA GLN A 176 -14.19 -7.01 -2.23
C GLN A 176 -13.25 -6.74 -3.40
N LEU A 177 -13.51 -5.72 -4.22
CA LEU A 177 -12.56 -5.32 -5.27
C LEU A 177 -11.23 -4.81 -4.70
N HIS A 178 -11.21 -4.37 -3.44
CA HIS A 178 -9.96 -4.02 -2.77
C HIS A 178 -9.06 -5.26 -2.60
N ALA A 179 -9.59 -6.38 -2.09
CA ALA A 179 -8.81 -7.61 -1.96
C ALA A 179 -8.20 -8.05 -3.32
N TRP A 180 -8.95 -7.90 -4.41
CA TRP A 180 -8.45 -8.19 -5.76
C TRP A 180 -7.37 -7.21 -6.22
N TRP A 181 -7.46 -5.94 -5.81
CA TRP A 181 -6.45 -4.94 -6.13
C TRP A 181 -5.06 -5.36 -5.63
N HIS A 182 -4.94 -5.84 -4.40
CA HIS A 182 -3.67 -6.35 -3.85
C HIS A 182 -3.02 -7.40 -4.74
N LEU A 183 -3.83 -8.29 -5.33
CA LEU A 183 -3.32 -9.32 -6.24
C LEU A 183 -2.82 -8.72 -7.56
N TRP A 184 -3.58 -7.79 -8.15
CA TRP A 184 -3.21 -7.14 -9.40
C TRP A 184 -1.97 -6.25 -9.27
N THR A 185 -1.87 -5.47 -8.20
CA THR A 185 -0.69 -4.65 -7.91
C THR A 185 0.53 -5.52 -7.62
N ALA A 186 0.39 -6.60 -6.85
CA ALA A 186 1.48 -7.55 -6.62
C ALA A 186 1.98 -8.17 -7.94
N LEU A 187 1.06 -8.56 -8.83
CA LEU A 187 1.42 -9.05 -10.17
C LEU A 187 2.16 -7.99 -10.99
N ALA A 188 1.66 -6.76 -11.01
CA ALA A 188 2.31 -5.63 -11.69
C ALA A 188 3.72 -5.37 -11.14
N LEU A 189 3.90 -5.40 -9.82
CA LEU A 189 5.20 -5.27 -9.17
C LEU A 189 6.14 -6.42 -9.55
N ASN A 190 5.67 -7.66 -9.62
CA ASN A 190 6.48 -8.78 -10.08
C ASN A 190 6.97 -8.57 -11.53
N PHE A 191 6.09 -8.11 -12.44
CA PHE A 191 6.49 -7.77 -13.80
C PHE A 191 7.50 -6.60 -13.82
N GLY A 192 7.28 -5.58 -12.98
CA GLY A 192 8.23 -4.48 -12.80
C GLY A 192 9.62 -4.95 -12.38
N PHE A 193 9.70 -5.79 -11.34
CA PHE A 193 10.97 -6.36 -10.87
C PHE A 193 11.67 -7.21 -11.94
N GLN A 194 10.92 -7.99 -12.73
CA GLN A 194 11.49 -8.79 -13.82
C GLN A 194 12.05 -7.92 -14.95
N THR A 195 11.27 -6.93 -15.39
CA THR A 195 11.65 -6.02 -16.48
C THR A 195 12.91 -5.25 -16.10
N HIS A 196 12.95 -4.76 -14.86
CA HIS A 196 14.11 -4.07 -14.30
C HIS A 196 15.38 -4.94 -14.33
N GLN A 197 15.26 -6.21 -13.95
CA GLN A 197 16.38 -7.18 -14.04
C GLN A 197 16.83 -7.44 -15.49
N ILE A 198 15.92 -7.48 -16.45
CA ILE A 198 16.23 -7.72 -17.87
C ILE A 198 16.97 -6.52 -18.46
N LEU A 199 16.43 -5.30 -18.27
CA LEU A 199 17.04 -4.06 -18.75
C LEU A 199 18.46 -3.88 -18.19
N PHE A 200 18.65 -4.15 -16.90
CA PHE A 200 19.95 -4.06 -16.28
C PHE A 200 20.97 -5.05 -16.88
N ARG A 201 20.56 -6.30 -17.17
CA ARG A 201 21.42 -7.29 -17.82
C ARG A 201 21.81 -6.85 -19.23
N HIS A 202 20.86 -6.31 -19.99
CA HIS A 202 21.09 -5.84 -21.35
C HIS A 202 22.06 -4.65 -21.39
N ASN A 203 21.91 -3.68 -20.48
CA ASN A 203 22.79 -2.51 -20.44
C ASN A 203 24.23 -2.89 -20.08
N ARG A 204 24.42 -3.86 -19.18
CA ARG A 204 25.76 -4.42 -18.89
C ARG A 204 26.40 -5.10 -20.09
N THR A 205 25.64 -5.82 -20.91
CA THR A 205 26.20 -6.47 -22.10
C THR A 205 26.70 -5.47 -23.14
N LEU A 206 26.07 -4.29 -23.26
CA LEU A 206 26.53 -3.25 -24.18
C LEU A 206 27.86 -2.63 -23.74
N HIS A 207 28.01 -2.31 -22.46
CA HIS A 207 29.26 -1.72 -21.90
C HIS A 207 30.46 -2.66 -21.84
N VAL A 208 30.31 -3.96 -22.14
CA VAL A 208 31.43 -4.92 -22.21
C VAL A 208 31.97 -5.07 -23.63
N VAL A 209 31.23 -4.58 -24.63
CA VAL A 209 31.54 -4.75 -26.06
C VAL A 209 32.16 -3.48 -26.68
N GLU A 210 32.21 -2.36 -25.94
CA GLU A 210 32.93 -1.12 -26.27
C GLU A 210 34.28 -1.04 -25.55
#